data_AF-A0A067QGH2-F1
#
_entry.id   AF-A0A067QGH2-F1
#
_cell.length_a   1.000
_cell.length_b   1.000
_cell.length_c   1.000
_cell.angle_alpha   90.00
_cell.angle_beta   90.00
_cell.angle_gamma   90.00
#
_symmetry.space_group_name_H-M   'P 1'
#
loop_
_entity.id
_entity.type
_entity.pdbx_description
1 polymer ?
#
loop_
_entity_poly.entity_id
_entity_poly.type
_entity_poly.pdbx_seq_one_letter_code
_entity_poly.pdbx_strand_id
1 'polypeptide(L)'
;MVDGPFSTFPHRRRRLPATTGKISVKRFVQWVASLQGTAEQVFIREISWAKEAGFPSHEYILLTFGGKDDSNPIFDTTLRLERDVNSWFKIFGSRFGLGSNCRDTVSIWSSSLAAQHSGDRTIAYIAVNRTDIDLRHIALLLEVIGAAKVWSFNCWWYAGCLWSNLARCIGSNYCRFRRPHREGQVEKFADFLAESRGSRGADEWDAMNFLPSGGC
;
A
#
# COMPACT_ATOMS: atom_id res chain seq x y z
N MET A 1 -23.77 -6.92 22.00
CA MET A 1 -22.91 -5.89 21.36
C MET A 1 -21.92 -6.64 20.52
N VAL A 2 -21.97 -6.49 19.20
CA VAL A 2 -21.06 -7.18 18.27
C VAL A 2 -19.78 -6.34 18.22
N ASP A 3 -18.65 -6.93 18.57
CA ASP A 3 -17.34 -6.28 18.47
C ASP A 3 -17.15 -5.78 17.04
N GLY A 4 -16.90 -4.47 16.93
CA GLY A 4 -16.74 -3.83 15.63
C GLY A 4 -15.46 -4.30 14.92
N PRO A 5 -15.32 -4.01 13.62
CA PRO A 5 -14.21 -4.42 12.73
C PRO A 5 -12.77 -3.98 13.09
N PHE A 6 -12.49 -3.61 14.35
CA PHE A 6 -11.27 -2.91 14.78
C PHE A 6 -10.65 -3.46 16.07
N SER A 7 -10.88 -4.73 16.43
CA SER A 7 -10.47 -5.26 17.74
C SER A 7 -8.95 -5.30 17.96
N THR A 8 -8.13 -5.39 16.91
CA THR A 8 -6.66 -5.32 16.99
C THR A 8 -6.10 -3.92 17.17
N PHE A 9 -6.84 -2.89 16.74
CA PHE A 9 -6.47 -1.52 17.07
C PHE A 9 -6.94 -1.22 18.49
N PRO A 10 -6.06 -0.67 19.36
CA PRO A 10 -6.38 -0.44 20.76
C PRO A 10 -7.72 0.29 20.92
N HIS A 11 -8.74 -0.45 21.36
CA HIS A 11 -10.10 0.03 21.61
C HIS A 11 -10.17 1.15 22.65
N ARG A 12 -9.06 1.49 23.31
CA ARG A 12 -9.03 2.42 24.43
C ARG A 12 -8.36 3.74 24.05
N ARG A 13 -9.23 4.70 23.67
CA ARG A 13 -9.24 6.13 24.09
C ARG A 13 -9.17 7.23 23.02
N ARG A 14 -8.94 6.95 21.74
CA ARG A 14 -9.16 7.96 20.68
C ARG A 14 -9.77 7.29 19.47
N ARG A 15 -11.10 7.24 19.41
CA ARG A 15 -11.81 6.89 18.18
C ARG A 15 -11.22 7.79 17.10
N LEU A 16 -10.63 7.19 16.06
CA LEU A 16 -10.64 7.84 14.76
C LEU A 16 -12.08 8.30 14.53
N PRO A 17 -12.30 9.52 13.99
CA PRO A 17 -13.65 9.92 13.60
C PRO A 17 -14.26 8.73 12.86
N ALA A 18 -15.45 8.30 13.29
CA ALA A 18 -16.16 7.13 12.76
C ALA A 18 -16.64 7.36 11.31
N THR A 19 -15.86 8.10 10.53
CA THR A 19 -15.98 8.21 9.10
C THR A 19 -15.37 6.96 8.52
N THR A 20 -16.24 6.10 8.01
CA THR A 20 -16.04 5.08 6.97
C THR A 20 -15.40 5.66 5.69
N GLY A 21 -14.44 6.57 5.83
CA GLY A 21 -13.99 7.46 4.78
C GLY A 21 -12.49 7.69 4.80
N LYS A 22 -11.99 8.11 3.64
CA LYS A 22 -10.60 8.46 3.39
C LYS A 22 -10.15 9.59 4.33
N ILE A 23 -9.07 9.39 5.07
CA ILE A 23 -8.41 10.45 5.85
C ILE A 23 -7.16 10.94 5.10
N SER A 24 -6.84 12.22 5.22
CA SER A 24 -5.59 12.73 4.63
C SER A 24 -4.37 12.19 5.36
N VAL A 25 -3.25 12.02 4.64
CA VAL A 25 -1.97 11.60 5.24
C VAL A 25 -1.59 12.47 6.44
N LYS A 26 -1.75 13.80 6.35
CA LYS A 26 -1.47 14.70 7.48
C LYS A 26 -2.26 14.34 8.74
N ARG A 27 -3.56 14.02 8.60
CA ARG A 27 -4.39 13.60 9.73
C ARG A 27 -4.01 12.21 10.23
N PHE A 28 -3.66 11.30 9.32
CA PHE A 28 -3.16 9.98 9.66
C PHE A 28 -1.87 10.06 10.50
N VAL A 29 -0.87 10.84 10.06
CA VAL A 29 0.39 11.04 10.79
C VAL A 29 0.15 11.59 12.19
N GLN A 30 -0.71 12.61 12.33
CA GLN A 30 -1.10 13.16 13.63
C GLN A 30 -1.80 12.12 14.52
N TRP A 31 -2.66 11.29 13.93
CA TRP A 31 -3.31 10.22 14.65
C TRP A 31 -2.31 9.17 15.13
N VAL A 32 -1.38 8.71 14.29
CA VAL A 32 -0.33 7.75 14.67
C VAL A 32 0.54 8.31 15.80
N ALA A 33 0.98 9.56 15.69
CA ALA A 33 1.74 10.24 16.75
C ALA A 33 0.98 10.28 18.09
N SER A 34 -0.35 10.28 18.04
CA SER A 34 -1.20 10.29 19.23
C SER A 34 -1.36 8.94 19.92
N LEU A 35 -0.94 7.83 19.28
CA LEU A 35 -1.07 6.46 19.79
C LEU A 35 0.04 6.05 20.78
N GLN A 36 1.09 6.87 20.93
CA GLN A 36 2.23 6.60 21.82
C GLN A 36 2.78 5.16 21.63
N GLY A 37 3.10 4.44 22.70
CA GLY A 37 3.66 3.07 22.65
C GLY A 37 2.73 2.02 22.04
N THR A 38 1.47 2.35 21.77
CA THR A 38 0.52 1.42 21.14
C THR A 38 0.77 1.25 19.66
N ALA A 39 1.35 2.26 19.00
CA ALA A 39 1.73 2.16 17.59
C ALA A 39 2.81 1.08 17.36
N GLU A 40 3.55 0.69 18.41
CA GLU A 40 4.63 -0.31 18.40
C GLU A 40 4.11 -1.74 18.58
N GLN A 41 2.85 -1.89 18.97
CA GLN A 41 2.23 -3.19 19.25
C GLN A 41 1.62 -3.84 18.00
N VAL A 42 1.54 -3.07 16.90
CA VAL A 42 1.00 -3.50 15.60
C VAL A 42 2.08 -3.40 14.53
N PHE A 43 2.26 -4.47 13.76
CA PHE A 43 3.25 -4.54 12.68
C PHE A 43 2.64 -5.06 11.41
N ILE A 44 3.30 -4.74 10.30
CA ILE A 44 2.90 -5.19 8.97
C ILE A 44 3.13 -6.70 8.86
N ARG A 45 2.08 -7.41 8.47
CA ARG A 45 2.13 -8.83 8.10
C ARG A 45 2.10 -9.03 6.60
N GLU A 46 1.36 -8.18 5.89
CA GLU A 46 1.19 -8.31 4.46
C GLU A 46 1.22 -6.95 3.76
N ILE A 47 1.79 -6.94 2.57
CA ILE A 47 1.80 -5.79 1.67
C ILE A 47 1.26 -6.26 0.33
N SER A 48 0.22 -5.61 -0.17
CA SER A 48 -0.31 -5.87 -1.51
C SER A 48 -0.30 -4.61 -2.34
N TRP A 49 0.24 -4.68 -3.55
CA TRP A 49 0.00 -3.68 -4.59
C TRP A 49 -1.21 -4.12 -5.39
N ALA A 50 -2.26 -3.32 -5.38
CA ALA A 50 -3.49 -3.59 -6.11
C ALA A 50 -3.84 -2.47 -7.10
N LYS A 51 -4.70 -2.82 -8.04
CA LYS A 51 -5.08 -1.99 -9.17
C LYS A 51 -6.55 -2.19 -9.53
N GLU A 52 -7.26 -1.09 -9.75
CA GLU A 52 -8.67 -1.12 -10.13
C GLU A 52 -8.87 -1.56 -11.59
N ALA A 53 -10.08 -2.00 -11.95
CA ALA A 53 -10.40 -2.26 -13.35
C ALA A 53 -10.47 -0.95 -14.17
N GLY A 54 -10.16 -1.02 -15.47
CA GLY A 54 -10.32 0.11 -16.41
C GLY A 54 -9.02 0.74 -16.91
N PHE A 55 -9.15 1.83 -17.68
CA PHE A 55 -8.03 2.62 -18.19
C PHE A 55 -8.41 4.10 -18.30
N PRO A 56 -7.60 5.03 -17.76
CA PRO A 56 -6.48 4.80 -16.85
C PRO A 56 -6.96 4.18 -15.53
N SER A 57 -6.17 3.26 -14.98
CA SER A 57 -6.56 2.53 -13.77
C SER A 57 -5.80 3.01 -12.55
N HIS A 58 -6.53 3.09 -11.45
CA HIS A 58 -6.05 3.54 -10.15
C HIS A 58 -5.26 2.45 -9.45
N GLU A 59 -4.12 2.83 -8.87
CA GLU A 59 -3.20 1.90 -8.21
C GLU A 59 -2.96 2.34 -6.76
N TYR A 60 -2.93 1.37 -5.86
CA TYR A 60 -2.86 1.63 -4.43
C TYR A 60 -2.13 0.49 -3.69
N ILE A 61 -1.67 0.80 -2.48
CA ILE A 61 -1.00 -0.17 -1.60
C ILE A 61 -1.93 -0.52 -0.45
N LEU A 62 -2.04 -1.81 -0.15
CA LEU A 62 -2.68 -2.33 1.04
C LEU A 62 -1.61 -2.80 2.02
N LEU A 63 -1.73 -2.39 3.28
CA LEU A 63 -0.88 -2.83 4.37
C LEU A 63 -1.77 -3.50 5.42
N THR A 64 -1.59 -4.79 5.62
CA THR A 64 -2.34 -5.56 6.61
C THR A 64 -1.48 -5.72 7.87
N PHE A 65 -2.04 -5.32 9.01
CA PHE A 65 -1.38 -5.31 10.31
C PHE A 65 -1.99 -6.36 11.23
N GLY A 66 -1.14 -6.98 12.05
CA GLY A 66 -1.58 -7.79 13.20
C GLY A 66 -0.87 -7.38 14.48
N GLY A 67 -1.37 -7.90 15.59
CA GLY A 67 -0.81 -7.68 16.92
C GLY A 67 0.34 -8.64 17.24
N LYS A 68 1.22 -8.25 18.16
CA LYS A 68 2.37 -9.07 18.59
C LYS A 68 2.02 -10.38 19.24
N ASP A 69 0.94 -10.36 20.01
CA ASP A 69 0.50 -11.52 20.77
C ASP A 69 -0.61 -12.29 20.04
N ASP A 70 -1.09 -11.77 18.89
CA ASP A 70 -2.19 -12.35 18.14
C ASP A 70 -1.70 -12.96 16.83
N SER A 71 -1.55 -14.28 16.84
CA SER A 71 -1.28 -15.04 15.62
C SER A 71 -2.49 -15.13 14.70
N ASN A 72 -3.70 -14.86 15.20
CA ASN A 72 -4.94 -15.11 14.49
C ASN A 72 -5.23 -14.01 13.44
N PRO A 73 -5.25 -14.33 12.14
CA PRO A 73 -5.48 -13.36 11.08
C PRO A 73 -6.91 -12.79 11.05
N ILE A 74 -7.85 -13.36 11.79
CA ILE A 74 -9.26 -12.94 11.81
C ILE A 74 -9.44 -11.49 12.24
N PHE A 75 -8.52 -10.96 13.04
CA PHE A 75 -8.61 -9.61 13.55
C PHE A 75 -7.66 -8.63 12.85
N ASP A 76 -7.00 -9.02 11.75
CA ASP A 76 -6.05 -8.14 11.08
C ASP A 76 -6.74 -6.86 10.57
N THR A 77 -6.09 -5.72 10.70
CA THR A 77 -6.62 -4.46 10.17
C THR A 77 -5.80 -4.05 8.95
N THR A 78 -6.48 -3.59 7.90
CA THR A 78 -5.82 -3.20 6.64
C THR A 78 -5.92 -1.71 6.41
N LEU A 79 -4.77 -1.09 6.10
CA LEU A 79 -4.68 0.26 5.58
C LEU A 79 -4.65 0.23 4.05
N ARG A 80 -5.47 1.04 3.41
CA ARG A 80 -5.39 1.34 1.97
C ARG A 80 -4.75 2.71 1.78
N LEU A 81 -3.56 2.74 1.19
CA LEU A 81 -2.77 3.92 0.90
C LEU A 81 -2.91 4.26 -0.57
N GLU A 82 -3.44 5.44 -0.87
CA GLU A 82 -3.70 5.85 -2.25
C GLU A 82 -3.57 7.36 -2.45
N ARG A 83 -3.18 7.74 -3.67
CA ARG A 83 -3.21 9.12 -4.15
C ARG A 83 -4.44 9.31 -5.00
N ASP A 84 -5.46 9.96 -4.45
CA ASP A 84 -6.70 10.20 -5.16
C ASP A 84 -6.53 11.37 -6.14
N VAL A 85 -6.89 11.11 -7.40
CA VAL A 85 -6.87 12.10 -8.46
C VAL A 85 -8.32 12.31 -8.91
N ASN A 86 -8.88 13.47 -8.56
CA ASN A 86 -10.26 13.83 -8.90
C ASN A 86 -10.57 13.81 -10.42
N SER A 87 -9.54 13.74 -11.28
CA SER A 87 -9.67 13.50 -12.71
C SER A 87 -8.30 13.27 -13.35
N TRP A 88 -8.13 12.15 -14.07
CA TRP A 88 -6.94 11.89 -14.88
C TRP A 88 -6.69 12.95 -15.95
N PHE A 89 -7.74 13.62 -16.45
CA PHE A 89 -7.59 14.69 -17.45
C PHE A 89 -6.96 15.96 -16.88
N LYS A 90 -7.06 16.21 -15.56
CA LYS A 90 -6.39 17.34 -14.91
C LYS A 90 -4.88 17.19 -14.84
N ILE A 91 -4.36 15.97 -15.00
CA ILE A 91 -2.92 15.70 -15.08
C ILE A 91 -2.33 16.36 -16.33
N PHE A 92 -3.06 16.36 -17.46
CA PHE A 92 -2.63 17.04 -18.69
C PHE A 92 -2.91 18.55 -18.67
N GLY A 93 -3.88 18.99 -17.86
CA GLY A 93 -4.30 20.38 -17.73
C GLY A 93 -3.43 21.25 -16.80
N SER A 94 -2.48 20.68 -16.04
CA SER A 94 -1.66 21.45 -15.10
C SER A 94 -0.74 22.48 -15.77
N ARG A 95 -0.54 22.38 -17.10
CA ARG A 95 0.13 23.41 -17.90
C ARG A 95 -0.59 24.78 -17.87
N PHE A 96 -1.87 24.81 -17.49
CA PHE A 96 -2.69 26.02 -17.42
C PHE A 96 -2.81 26.63 -16.01
N GLY A 97 -1.98 26.22 -15.05
CA GLY A 97 -1.95 26.84 -13.71
C GLY A 97 -3.17 26.55 -12.82
N LEU A 98 -4.08 25.68 -13.27
CA LEU A 98 -5.18 25.17 -12.45
C LEU A 98 -4.62 24.11 -11.50
N GLY A 99 -4.41 24.50 -10.24
CA GLY A 99 -3.85 23.64 -9.20
C GLY A 99 -4.50 22.25 -9.15
N SER A 100 -3.67 21.21 -9.12
CA SER A 100 -4.13 19.83 -9.02
C SER A 100 -4.48 19.49 -7.57
N ASN A 101 -5.72 19.06 -7.34
CA ASN A 101 -6.21 18.60 -6.05
C ASN A 101 -5.87 17.11 -5.82
N CYS A 102 -4.65 16.67 -6.12
CA CYS A 102 -4.21 15.33 -5.75
C CYS A 102 -4.08 15.27 -4.22
N ARG A 103 -4.67 14.24 -3.61
CA ARG A 103 -4.63 14.08 -2.15
C ARG A 103 -4.18 12.67 -1.82
N ASP A 104 -3.10 12.61 -1.04
CA ASP A 104 -2.67 11.36 -0.43
C ASP A 104 -3.60 11.04 0.72
N THR A 105 -4.17 9.85 0.67
CA THR A 105 -5.18 9.40 1.61
C THR A 105 -4.87 8.02 2.15
N VAL A 106 -5.35 7.80 3.36
CA VAL A 106 -5.34 6.52 4.06
C VAL A 106 -6.78 6.16 4.35
N SER A 107 -7.16 4.91 4.07
CA SER A 107 -8.43 4.33 4.51
C SER A 107 -8.16 3.12 5.38
N ILE A 108 -9.01 2.88 6.38
CA ILE A 108 -8.82 1.82 7.37
C ILE A 108 -9.98 0.83 7.22
N TRP A 109 -9.65 -0.45 7.07
CA TRP A 109 -10.58 -1.53 6.77
C TRP A 109 -10.35 -2.72 7.69
N SER A 110 -11.39 -3.52 7.93
CA SER A 110 -11.30 -4.76 8.72
C SER A 110 -10.52 -5.88 8.07
N SER A 111 -10.23 -5.81 6.77
CA SER A 111 -9.50 -6.86 6.06
C SER A 111 -9.02 -6.35 4.70
N SER A 112 -8.08 -7.07 4.11
CA SER A 112 -7.61 -6.81 2.75
C SER A 112 -8.73 -7.00 1.72
N LEU A 113 -9.60 -7.99 1.92
CA LEU A 113 -10.76 -8.23 1.08
C LEU A 113 -11.76 -7.07 1.13
N ALA A 114 -12.02 -6.52 2.31
CA ALA A 114 -12.92 -5.36 2.45
C ALA A 114 -12.32 -4.08 1.86
N ALA A 115 -10.99 -3.98 1.81
CA ALA A 115 -10.28 -2.83 1.25
C ALA A 115 -10.22 -2.81 -0.29
N GLN A 116 -10.47 -3.95 -0.94
CA GLN A 116 -10.48 -4.10 -2.40
C GLN A 116 -11.91 -4.07 -2.95
N HIS A 117 -12.09 -3.47 -4.12
CA HIS A 117 -13.35 -3.60 -4.85
C HIS A 117 -13.40 -4.93 -5.61
N SER A 118 -14.60 -5.39 -5.96
CA SER A 118 -14.85 -6.69 -6.59
C SER A 118 -14.21 -6.88 -7.98
N GLY A 119 -13.69 -5.82 -8.60
CA GLY A 119 -12.96 -5.87 -9.88
C GLY A 119 -11.46 -5.66 -9.76
N ASP A 120 -10.94 -5.43 -8.56
CA ASP A 120 -9.55 -5.05 -8.38
C ASP A 120 -8.64 -6.27 -8.55
N ARG A 121 -7.42 -6.03 -9.03
CA ARG A 121 -6.40 -7.04 -9.24
C ARG A 121 -5.18 -6.75 -8.37
N THR A 122 -4.75 -7.74 -7.60
CA THR A 122 -3.43 -7.72 -6.97
C THR A 122 -2.34 -7.92 -8.02
N ILE A 123 -1.43 -6.95 -8.13
CA ILE A 123 -0.27 -6.96 -9.03
C ILE A 123 0.89 -7.68 -8.36
N ALA A 124 1.16 -7.34 -7.10
CA ALA A 124 2.26 -7.88 -6.33
C ALA A 124 1.86 -8.04 -4.85
N TYR A 125 2.46 -9.01 -4.18
CA TYR A 125 2.17 -9.34 -2.79
C TYR A 125 3.45 -9.76 -2.06
N ILE A 126 3.61 -9.26 -0.83
CA ILE A 126 4.68 -9.63 0.11
C ILE A 126 4.04 -10.11 1.40
N ALA A 127 4.36 -11.34 1.80
CA ALA A 127 4.19 -11.76 3.18
C ALA A 127 5.45 -11.38 3.97
N VAL A 128 5.25 -10.69 5.09
CA VAL A 128 6.30 -10.12 5.94
C VAL A 128 6.48 -11.01 7.17
N ASN A 129 7.70 -11.51 7.37
CA ASN A 129 8.04 -12.37 8.50
C ASN A 129 8.95 -11.65 9.52
N ARG A 130 8.60 -10.40 9.86
CA ARG A 130 9.27 -9.58 10.89
C ARG A 130 8.26 -8.66 11.55
N THR A 131 8.53 -8.26 12.78
CA THR A 131 7.55 -7.56 13.65
C THR A 131 8.00 -6.16 14.07
N ASP A 132 8.99 -5.60 13.40
CA ASP A 132 9.63 -4.33 13.74
C ASP A 132 9.30 -3.19 12.77
N ILE A 133 8.54 -3.48 11.71
CA ILE A 133 7.93 -2.44 10.86
C ILE A 133 6.53 -2.16 11.39
N ASP A 134 6.47 -1.15 12.25
CA ASP A 134 5.26 -0.72 12.93
C ASP A 134 4.55 0.45 12.22
N LEU A 135 3.46 0.93 12.80
CA LEU A 135 2.66 2.01 12.23
C LEU A 135 3.39 3.36 12.14
N ARG A 136 4.38 3.60 13.01
CA ARG A 136 5.18 4.85 13.02
C ARG A 136 6.07 4.91 11.78
N HIS A 137 6.64 3.79 11.38
CA HIS A 137 7.42 3.68 10.14
C HIS A 137 6.57 4.07 8.93
N ILE A 138 5.31 3.64 8.89
CA ILE A 138 4.38 4.00 7.82
C ILE A 138 4.03 5.48 7.83
N ALA A 139 3.78 6.06 9.00
CA ALA A 139 3.53 7.50 9.10
C ALA A 139 4.73 8.33 8.59
N LEU A 140 5.95 7.96 8.98
CA LEU A 140 7.18 8.62 8.53
C LEU A 140 7.37 8.48 7.01
N LEU A 141 7.16 7.27 6.46
CA LEU A 141 7.27 7.03 5.02
C LEU A 141 6.29 7.90 4.23
N LEU A 142 5.04 7.98 4.68
CA LEU A 142 4.01 8.80 4.05
C LEU A 142 4.32 10.30 4.12
N GLU A 143 4.90 10.76 5.23
CA GLU A 143 5.34 12.15 5.39
C GLU A 143 6.48 12.50 4.42
N VAL A 144 7.48 11.63 4.30
CA VAL A 144 8.61 11.81 3.36
C VAL A 144 8.13 11.80 1.90
N ILE A 145 7.31 10.83 1.51
CA ILE A 145 6.75 10.77 0.15
C ILE A 145 5.84 11.97 -0.14
N GLY A 146 5.03 12.40 0.84
CA GLY A 146 4.15 13.56 0.70
C GLY A 146 4.89 14.89 0.60
N ALA A 147 6.08 14.99 1.19
CA ALA A 147 6.95 16.17 1.09
C ALA A 147 7.70 16.26 -0.25
N ALA A 148 7.84 15.15 -0.97
CA ALA A 148 8.46 15.12 -2.28
C ALA A 148 7.57 15.92 -3.26
N LYS A 149 7.99 17.15 -3.60
CA LYS A 149 7.34 18.04 -4.59
C LYS A 149 7.43 17.52 -6.03
N VAL A 150 7.56 16.21 -6.21
CA VAL A 150 7.62 15.63 -7.54
C VAL A 150 6.23 15.79 -8.15
N TRP A 151 6.22 16.33 -9.37
CA TRP A 151 5.04 16.61 -10.20
C TRP A 151 4.31 15.33 -10.65
N SER A 152 4.55 14.21 -9.99
CA SER A 152 3.96 12.92 -10.24
C SER A 152 2.55 12.89 -9.65
N PHE A 153 1.63 13.52 -10.37
CA PHE A 153 0.18 13.46 -10.12
C PHE A 153 -0.42 12.06 -10.37
N ASN A 154 0.40 11.03 -10.59
CA ASN A 154 -0.05 9.70 -10.96
C ASN A 154 0.00 8.76 -9.74
N CYS A 155 -1.11 8.07 -9.47
CA CYS A 155 -1.23 7.05 -8.43
C CYS A 155 -0.24 5.88 -8.62
N TRP A 156 0.11 5.53 -9.87
CA TRP A 156 1.12 4.50 -10.16
C TRP A 156 2.48 4.85 -9.60
N TRP A 157 2.94 6.09 -9.76
CA TRP A 157 4.22 6.54 -9.19
C TRP A 157 4.18 6.51 -7.66
N TYR A 158 3.07 6.96 -7.06
CA TYR A 158 2.89 6.97 -5.62
C TYR A 158 2.91 5.55 -5.02
N ALA A 159 2.13 4.64 -5.60
CA ALA A 159 2.12 3.23 -5.22
C ALA A 159 3.51 2.59 -5.43
N GLY A 160 4.20 2.93 -6.51
CA GLY A 160 5.57 2.50 -6.78
C GLY A 160 6.58 2.95 -5.74
N CYS A 161 6.57 4.23 -5.34
CA CYS A 161 7.47 4.73 -4.30
C CYS A 161 7.20 4.06 -2.95
N LEU A 162 5.92 3.89 -2.60
CA LEU A 162 5.54 3.16 -1.39
C LEU A 162 6.07 1.73 -1.43
N TRP A 163 5.75 0.99 -2.49
CA TRP A 163 6.17 -0.39 -2.68
C TRP A 163 7.68 -0.57 -2.54
N SER A 164 8.45 0.25 -3.27
CA SER A 164 9.91 0.12 -3.32
C SER A 164 10.56 0.43 -1.97
N ASN A 165 10.09 1.46 -1.26
CA ASN A 165 10.61 1.79 0.06
C ASN A 165 10.20 0.73 1.10
N LEU A 166 8.97 0.22 1.04
CA LEU A 166 8.51 -0.85 1.92
C LEU A 166 9.31 -2.14 1.70
N ALA A 167 9.49 -2.56 0.44
CA ALA A 167 10.28 -3.73 0.10
C ALA A 167 11.74 -3.58 0.57
N ARG A 168 12.33 -2.38 0.41
CA ARG A 168 13.67 -2.04 0.90
C ARG A 168 13.77 -2.12 2.42
N CYS A 169 12.78 -1.59 3.14
CA CYS A 169 12.73 -1.63 4.60
C CYS A 169 12.61 -3.06 5.13
N ILE A 170 11.82 -3.92 4.48
CA ILE A 170 11.70 -5.33 4.88
C ILE A 170 12.99 -6.08 4.60
N GLY A 171 13.64 -5.83 3.46
CA GLY A 171 14.84 -6.54 3.03
C GLY A 171 14.53 -7.94 2.50
N SER A 172 15.38 -8.45 1.61
CA SER A 172 15.16 -9.71 0.88
C SER A 172 14.96 -10.93 1.79
N ASN A 173 15.70 -11.01 2.90
CA ASN A 173 15.68 -12.16 3.81
C ASN A 173 14.36 -12.33 4.58
N TYR A 174 13.50 -11.32 4.60
CA TYR A 174 12.25 -11.29 5.38
C TYR A 174 11.00 -11.20 4.50
N CYS A 175 11.17 -11.28 3.18
CA CYS A 175 10.10 -11.24 2.20
C CYS A 175 9.86 -12.64 1.64
N ARG A 176 8.60 -13.09 1.65
CA ARG A 176 8.15 -14.14 0.73
C ARG A 176 7.27 -13.50 -0.33
N PHE A 177 7.83 -13.39 -1.54
CA PHE A 177 7.06 -12.96 -2.69
C PHE A 177 6.16 -14.09 -3.14
N ARG A 178 4.88 -13.77 -3.36
CA ARG A 178 3.96 -14.66 -4.03
C ARG A 178 3.39 -13.91 -5.21
N ARG A 179 3.65 -14.43 -6.40
CA ARG A 179 2.91 -13.99 -7.58
C ARG A 179 1.50 -14.58 -7.44
N PRO A 180 0.44 -13.77 -7.40
CA PRO A 180 -0.91 -14.32 -7.37
C PRO A 180 -1.11 -15.13 -8.65
N HIS A 181 -1.33 -16.44 -8.49
CA HIS A 181 -1.57 -17.35 -9.59
C HIS A 181 -2.92 -16.97 -10.23
N ARG A 182 -2.87 -16.33 -11.40
CA ARG A 182 -4.00 -16.27 -12.33
C ARG A 182 -3.55 -16.91 -13.64
N GLU A 183 -4.01 -18.13 -13.83
CA GLU A 183 -3.95 -18.88 -15.08
C GLU A 183 -4.49 -18.01 -16.23
N GLY A 184 -3.72 -17.87 -17.31
CA GLY A 184 -4.26 -17.47 -18.62
C GLY A 184 -3.81 -16.14 -19.23
N GLN A 185 -3.37 -15.12 -18.47
CA GLN A 185 -2.90 -13.85 -19.07
C GLN A 185 -1.48 -13.44 -18.71
N VAL A 186 -0.90 -14.09 -17.69
CA VAL A 186 0.43 -13.74 -17.18
C VAL A 186 1.55 -14.48 -17.89
N GLU A 187 1.31 -15.70 -18.39
CA GLU A 187 2.29 -16.46 -19.20
C GLU A 187 2.73 -15.66 -20.41
N LYS A 188 1.80 -15.09 -21.19
CA LYS A 188 2.14 -14.26 -22.37
C LYS A 188 3.00 -13.03 -22.05
N PHE A 189 2.89 -12.45 -20.85
CA PHE A 189 3.71 -11.31 -20.44
C PHE A 189 5.02 -11.73 -19.79
N ALA A 190 5.03 -12.88 -19.11
CA ALA A 190 6.24 -13.49 -18.56
C ALA A 190 7.15 -14.02 -19.70
N ASP A 191 6.58 -14.62 -20.73
CA ASP A 191 7.29 -15.07 -21.94
C ASP A 191 7.88 -13.88 -22.70
N PHE A 192 7.12 -12.80 -22.87
CA PHE A 192 7.61 -11.54 -23.46
C PHE A 192 8.77 -10.91 -22.67
N LEU A 193 8.74 -11.00 -21.33
CA LEU A 193 9.83 -10.50 -20.48
C LEU A 193 11.03 -11.48 -20.42
N ALA A 194 10.80 -12.78 -20.54
CA ALA A 194 11.85 -13.80 -20.59
C ALA A 194 12.61 -13.78 -21.92
N GLU A 195 11.95 -13.46 -23.04
CA GLU A 195 12.61 -13.23 -24.33
C GLU A 195 13.49 -11.97 -24.34
N SER A 196 13.14 -10.95 -23.54
CA SER A 196 13.87 -9.67 -23.52
C SER A 196 15.00 -9.60 -22.48
N ARG A 197 15.06 -10.52 -21.52
CA ARG A 197 16.14 -10.60 -20.52
C ARG A 197 16.60 -12.03 -20.32
N GLY A 198 17.79 -12.33 -20.86
CA GLY A 198 18.47 -13.62 -20.73
C GLY A 198 18.33 -14.23 -19.33
N SER A 199 17.67 -15.37 -19.31
CA SER A 199 17.32 -16.27 -18.20
C SER A 199 17.96 -16.00 -16.83
N ARG A 200 17.16 -15.47 -15.90
CA ARG A 200 17.14 -15.96 -14.51
C ARG A 200 15.76 -16.57 -14.27
N GLY A 201 15.72 -17.70 -13.55
CA GLY A 201 14.53 -18.53 -13.37
C GLY A 201 13.32 -17.72 -12.89
N ALA A 202 12.14 -18.15 -13.33
CA ALA A 202 10.87 -17.43 -13.18
C ALA A 202 10.44 -17.14 -11.72
N ASP A 203 11.12 -17.70 -10.72
CA ASP A 203 10.76 -17.66 -9.30
C ASP A 203 11.57 -16.69 -8.44
N GLU A 204 12.65 -16.10 -8.95
CA GLU A 204 13.49 -15.17 -8.19
C GLU A 204 13.40 -13.76 -8.78
N TRP A 205 12.25 -13.12 -8.53
CA TRP A 205 12.02 -11.72 -8.90
C TRP A 205 12.58 -10.79 -7.83
N ASP A 206 13.43 -9.86 -8.23
CA ASP A 206 13.94 -8.82 -7.34
C ASP A 206 12.93 -7.68 -7.20
N ALA A 207 12.24 -7.64 -6.06
CA ALA A 207 11.27 -6.59 -5.75
C ALA A 207 11.87 -5.19 -5.66
N MET A 208 13.19 -5.08 -5.47
CA MET A 208 13.92 -3.80 -5.51
C MET A 208 13.96 -3.20 -6.91
N ASN A 209 13.79 -4.05 -7.94
CA ASN A 209 13.92 -3.68 -9.36
C ASN A 209 12.57 -3.68 -10.10
N PHE A 210 11.44 -3.72 -9.38
CA PHE A 210 10.10 -3.75 -9.99
C PHE A 210 9.71 -2.42 -10.68
N LEU A 211 10.38 -1.32 -10.34
CA LEU A 211 10.15 -0.03 -11.01
C LEU A 211 11.09 0.17 -12.21
N PRO A 212 10.59 0.76 -13.32
CA PRO A 212 11.47 1.29 -14.35
C PRO A 212 12.30 2.42 -13.74
N SER A 213 13.61 2.33 -13.89
CA SER A 213 14.66 3.23 -13.38
C SER A 213 14.24 4.72 -13.37
N GLY A 214 13.74 5.16 -12.23
CA GLY A 214 13.26 6.53 -11.96
C GLY A 214 13.05 6.66 -10.46
N GLY A 215 14.14 6.94 -9.75
CA GLY A 215 14.29 6.66 -8.32
C GLY A 215 13.23 7.26 -7.39
N CYS A 216 12.68 6.36 -6.57
CA CYS A 216 12.43 6.53 -5.14
C CYS A 216 13.20 5.41 -4.39
#